data_AF-A0A651EP56-F1
#
_entry.id   AF-A0A651EP56-F1
#
_cell.length_a   1.000
_cell.length_b   1.000
_cell.length_c   1.000
_cell.angle_alpha   90.00
_cell.angle_beta   90.00
_cell.angle_gamma   90.00
#
_symmetry.space_group_name_H-M   'P 1'
#
loop_
_entity.id
_entity.type
_entity.pdbx_description
1 polymer ?
#
loop_
_entity_poly.entity_id
_entity_poly.type
_entity_poly.pdbx_seq_one_letter_code
_entity_poly.pdbx_strand_id
1 'polypeptide(L)'
;MVFDPVLNLADLNGSNGFRMDGVNAYDRSGGSVSSAGDINGDGFDDLIIGAYSADNNGNFSGSSYVVFGSGGGFNSTLNLS
;
A
#
# COMPACT_ATOMS: atom_id res chain seq x y z
N MET A 1 -0.63 -22.77 10.84
CA MET A 1 -0.91 -22.12 9.54
C MET A 1 0.36 -22.23 8.72
N VAL A 2 0.34 -23.02 7.65
CA VAL A 2 1.49 -23.12 6.73
C VAL A 2 1.33 -21.96 5.76
N PHE A 3 2.32 -21.09 5.69
CA PHE A 3 2.38 -20.09 4.63
C PHE A 3 3.12 -20.73 3.47
N ASP A 4 2.49 -20.75 2.30
CA ASP A 4 3.20 -21.08 1.08
C ASP A 4 4.35 -20.09 0.90
N PRO A 5 5.56 -20.56 0.57
CA PRO A 5 6.72 -19.67 0.38
C PRO A 5 6.55 -18.74 -0.83
N VAL A 6 5.54 -18.99 -1.66
CA VAL A 6 5.19 -18.20 -2.83
C VAL A 6 3.81 -17.58 -2.61
N LEU A 7 3.76 -16.26 -2.57
CA LEU A 7 2.52 -15.50 -2.62
C LEU A 7 2.33 -14.95 -4.04
N ASN A 8 1.40 -15.52 -4.78
CA ASN A 8 1.01 -15.00 -6.08
C ASN A 8 -0.02 -13.87 -5.90
N LEU A 9 0.33 -12.67 -6.34
CA LEU A 9 -0.52 -11.48 -6.20
C LEU A 9 -1.83 -11.59 -6.99
N ALA A 10 -1.91 -12.48 -7.98
CA ALA A 10 -3.15 -12.75 -8.72
C ALA A 10 -4.19 -13.54 -7.91
N ASP A 11 -3.75 -14.25 -6.87
CA ASP A 11 -4.62 -15.08 -6.03
C ASP A 11 -5.13 -14.32 -4.80
N LEU A 12 -4.72 -13.05 -4.64
CA LEU A 12 -5.21 -12.18 -3.58
C LEU A 12 -6.65 -11.76 -3.86
N ASN A 13 -7.50 -11.83 -2.83
CA ASN A 13 -8.95 -11.62 -2.95
C ASN A 13 -9.51 -10.66 -1.89
N GLY A 14 -8.67 -10.02 -1.09
CA GLY A 14 -9.07 -9.12 -0.02
C GLY A 14 -9.27 -9.80 1.34
N SER A 15 -9.67 -11.07 1.35
CA SER A 15 -9.77 -11.89 2.57
C SER A 15 -8.45 -12.57 2.93
N ASN A 16 -7.59 -12.84 1.94
CA ASN A 16 -6.24 -13.42 2.12
C ASN A 16 -5.11 -12.38 1.90
N GLY A 17 -5.46 -11.09 1.77
CA GLY A 17 -4.54 -10.01 1.47
C GLY A 17 -4.92 -9.25 0.20
N PHE A 18 -4.13 -8.25 -0.14
CA PHE A 18 -4.33 -7.38 -1.29
C PHE A 18 -2.98 -6.97 -1.89
N ARG A 19 -2.97 -6.61 -3.17
CA ARG A 19 -1.83 -5.94 -3.80
C ARG A 19 -2.08 -4.44 -3.93
N MET A 20 -1.01 -3.67 -3.97
CA MET A 20 -1.06 -2.23 -4.24
C MET A 20 -0.49 -1.95 -5.62
N ASP A 21 -1.28 -1.31 -6.48
CA ASP A 21 -0.86 -0.91 -7.81
C ASP A 21 -0.46 0.58 -7.75
N GLY A 22 0.79 0.89 -8.15
CA GLY A 22 1.35 2.25 -8.10
C GLY A 22 0.79 3.18 -9.18
N VAL A 23 0.97 4.50 -9.01
CA VAL A 23 0.34 5.52 -9.86
C VAL A 23 0.90 5.51 -11.29
N ASN A 24 2.21 5.74 -11.42
CA ASN A 24 2.90 5.73 -12.71
C ASN A 24 4.07 4.76 -12.70
N ALA A 25 4.45 4.33 -13.90
CA ALA A 25 5.68 3.59 -14.09
C ALA A 25 6.87 4.40 -13.56
N TYR A 26 7.77 3.72 -12.86
CA TYR A 26 9.01 4.29 -12.30
C TYR A 26 8.84 5.23 -11.09
N ASP A 27 7.64 5.43 -10.54
CA ASP A 27 7.46 6.21 -9.29
C ASP A 27 8.05 5.51 -8.05
N ARG A 28 8.35 4.20 -8.17
CA ARG A 28 8.94 3.36 -7.12
C ARG A 28 8.13 3.33 -5.82
N SER A 29 6.80 3.34 -5.94
CA SER A 29 5.88 3.08 -4.82
C SER A 29 6.24 1.79 -4.10
N GLY A 30 6.19 1.81 -2.77
CA GLY A 30 6.62 0.69 -1.94
C GLY A 30 8.14 0.59 -1.76
N GLY A 31 8.91 1.60 -2.20
CA GLY A 31 10.35 1.68 -1.93
C GLY A 31 10.67 1.80 -0.43
N SER A 32 9.72 2.30 0.36
CA SER A 32 9.69 2.22 1.82
C SER A 32 8.26 2.04 2.32
N VAL A 33 8.12 1.32 3.44
CA VAL A 33 6.85 1.09 4.14
C VAL A 33 7.11 1.18 5.64
N SER A 34 6.25 1.88 6.36
CA SER A 34 6.27 1.93 7.83
C SER A 34 4.85 1.88 8.38
N SER A 35 4.71 1.39 9.62
CA SER A 35 3.51 1.66 10.42
C SER A 35 3.40 3.16 10.68
N ALA A 36 2.19 3.69 10.56
CA ALA A 36 1.83 5.06 10.93
C ALA A 36 1.07 5.13 12.27
N GLY A 37 0.64 3.98 12.80
CA GLY A 37 -0.37 3.88 13.86
C GLY A 37 -1.77 4.22 13.33
N ASP A 38 -2.78 4.18 14.19
CA ASP A 38 -4.14 4.66 13.88
C ASP A 38 -4.18 6.20 13.86
N ILE A 39 -3.99 6.82 12.68
CA ILE A 39 -3.93 8.28 12.55
C ILE A 39 -5.29 8.93 12.32
N ASN A 40 -6.32 8.14 11.99
CA ASN A 40 -7.67 8.64 11.75
C ASN A 40 -8.65 8.36 12.92
N GLY A 41 -8.25 7.57 13.91
CA GLY A 41 -8.99 7.28 15.13
C GLY A 41 -10.08 6.22 14.97
N ASP A 42 -9.96 5.31 14.00
CA ASP A 42 -10.96 4.28 13.74
C ASP A 42 -10.70 2.94 14.46
N GLY A 43 -9.59 2.85 15.19
CA GLY A 43 -9.16 1.70 15.96
C GLY A 43 -8.29 0.71 15.19
N PHE A 44 -7.86 1.01 13.96
CA PHE A 44 -6.97 0.17 13.17
C PHE A 44 -5.69 0.91 12.80
N ASP A 45 -4.54 0.24 12.94
CA ASP A 45 -3.25 0.84 12.56
C ASP A 45 -3.15 1.06 11.05
N ASP A 46 -2.67 2.24 10.66
CA ASP A 46 -2.46 2.66 9.27
C ASP A 46 -1.01 2.41 8.81
N LEU A 47 -0.81 2.45 7.49
CA LEU A 47 0.50 2.36 6.86
C LEU A 47 0.83 3.63 6.08
N ILE A 48 2.11 4.02 6.10
CA ILE A 48 2.66 5.01 5.17
C ILE A 48 3.55 4.33 4.12
N ILE A 49 3.31 4.66 2.86
CA ILE A 49 3.98 4.09 1.69
C ILE A 49 4.73 5.20 0.96
N GLY A 50 6.04 5.02 0.74
CA GLY A 50 6.87 5.94 -0.03
C GLY A 50 6.94 5.59 -1.51
N ALA A 51 6.79 6.60 -2.37
CA ALA A 51 7.10 6.57 -3.80
C ALA A 51 8.15 7.66 -4.09
N TYR A 52 9.41 7.36 -3.77
CA TYR A 52 10.48 8.35 -3.73
C TYR A 52 10.88 8.90 -5.11
N SER A 53 10.44 8.25 -6.20
CA SER A 53 10.72 8.71 -7.57
C SER A 53 9.51 9.36 -8.25
N ALA A 54 8.42 9.59 -7.52
CA ALA A 54 7.24 10.25 -8.06
C ALA A 54 7.51 11.73 -8.41
N ASP A 55 6.87 12.20 -9.48
CA ASP A 55 7.14 13.51 -10.08
C ASP A 55 5.96 14.50 -9.96
N ASN A 56 4.96 14.20 -9.13
CA ASN A 56 3.72 14.99 -9.02
C ASN A 56 3.95 16.49 -8.72
N ASN A 57 5.03 16.83 -8.03
CA ASN A 57 5.36 18.20 -7.63
C ASN A 57 6.76 18.65 -8.12
N GLY A 58 7.27 18.03 -9.20
CA GLY A 58 8.61 18.28 -9.73
C GLY A 58 9.45 17.00 -9.79
N ASN A 59 10.57 17.07 -10.51
CA ASN A 59 11.39 15.89 -10.78
C ASN A 59 12.00 15.29 -9.50
N PHE A 60 11.76 14.00 -9.28
CA PHE A 60 12.04 13.21 -8.09
C PHE A 60 11.57 13.89 -6.78
N SER A 61 10.47 14.65 -6.84
CA SER A 61 9.89 15.31 -5.66
C SER A 61 9.37 14.33 -4.61
N GLY A 62 9.05 13.11 -5.04
CA GLY A 62 8.50 12.07 -4.20
C GLY A 62 7.01 12.25 -3.92
N SER A 63 6.37 11.16 -3.50
CA SER A 63 5.03 11.16 -2.96
C SER A 63 4.92 10.14 -1.83
N SER A 64 4.00 10.39 -0.91
CA SER A 64 3.66 9.48 0.18
C SER A 64 2.16 9.21 0.16
N TYR A 65 1.79 7.96 0.39
CA TYR A 65 0.40 7.52 0.47
C TYR A 65 0.14 6.95 1.86
N VAL A 66 -1.04 7.22 2.40
CA VAL A 66 -1.53 6.54 3.60
C VAL A 66 -2.54 5.48 3.17
N VAL A 67 -2.32 4.25 3.63
CA VAL A 67 -3.31 3.18 3.53
C VAL A 67 -3.97 3.06 4.89
N PHE A 68 -5.23 3.48 4.99
CA PHE A 68 -5.98 3.39 6.23
C PHE A 68 -6.31 1.94 6.56
N GLY A 69 -6.07 1.54 7.80
CA GLY A 69 -6.47 0.25 8.34
C GLY A 69 -7.98 0.05 8.26
N SER A 70 -8.43 -1.21 8.29
CA SER A 70 -9.87 -1.50 8.33
C SER A 70 -10.17 -2.88 8.90
N GLY A 71 -11.19 -2.95 9.75
CA GLY A 71 -11.79 -4.22 10.18
C GLY A 71 -12.67 -4.90 9.12
N GLY A 72 -13.05 -4.17 8.06
CA GLY A 72 -13.88 -4.68 6.96
C GLY A 72 -13.09 -5.44 5.89
N GLY A 73 -11.76 -5.48 6.01
CA GLY A 73 -10.87 -5.98 4.97
C GLY A 73 -10.68 -5.00 3.81
N PHE A 74 -9.89 -5.40 2.82
CA PHE A 74 -9.59 -4.60 1.63
C PHE A 74 -10.13 -5.29 0.38
N ASN A 75 -10.27 -4.54 -0.72
CA ASN A 75 -10.37 -5.17 -2.04
C ASN A 75 -9.07 -5.90 -2.37
N SER A 76 -9.12 -6.88 -3.28
CA SER A 76 -7.93 -7.61 -3.75
C SER A 76 -6.83 -6.72 -4.33
N THR A 77 -7.23 -5.55 -4.86
CA THR A 77 -6.33 -4.54 -5.42
C THR A 77 -6.69 -3.18 -4.82
N LEU A 78 -5.66 -2.48 -4.36
CA LEU A 78 -5.72 -1.08 -3.95
C LEU A 78 -4.90 -0.26 -4.95
N ASN A 79 -5.55 0.64 -5.69
CA ASN A 79 -4.82 1.56 -6.55
C ASN A 79 -4.35 2.76 -5.72
N LEU A 80 -3.06 3.09 -5.81
CA LEU A 80 -2.56 4.36 -5.33
C LEU A 80 -2.97 5.41 -6.35
N SER A 81 -4.04 6.15 -6.09
CA SER A 81 -4.52 7.24 -6.96
C SER A 81 -5.51 8.12 -6.21
#